data_AF-A0A177ADR7-F1
#
_entry.id   AF-A0A177ADR7-F1
#
_cell.length_a   1.000
_cell.length_b   1.000
_cell.length_c   1.000
_cell.angle_alpha   90.00
_cell.angle_beta   90.00
_cell.angle_gamma   90.00
#
_symmetry.space_group_name_H-M   'P 1'
#
loop_
_entity.id
_entity.type
_entity.pdbx_description
1 polymer ?
#
loop_
_entity_poly.entity_id
_entity_poly.type
_entity_poly.pdbx_seq_one_letter_code
_entity_poly.pdbx_strand_id
1 'polypeptide(L)'
;MSHAMGPVSHGGSLGARAFNHSRADDAEVEYDRLRDLARAEASKRSNCFARSHDAYSAGDGAAAKKLSEEGKEHAAKMTAYNKQASDFIFRENNADGKVPADTIDLHGQFVEEAEDIVEERIKYARSTGQTHLHVIVGKGNHSPGHIQKIKPRVEKVCQELGLQYNTEPNEGVLYVNLQGGAPVRPPQQQPSGGQGGYQGGQGAYPGGGQQQHGGQQQHGGQQQGGQGQQQQGGQGEIEKLALKMLPKILQKLEKACCVMM
;
A
#
# COMPACT_ATOMS: atom_id res chain seq x y z
N MET A 1 -14.25 -18.14 -67.56
CA MET A 1 -15.17 -18.08 -66.41
C MET A 1 -14.40 -18.56 -65.19
N SER A 2 -14.13 -17.62 -64.29
CA SER A 2 -13.43 -17.77 -63.03
C SER A 2 -14.14 -18.75 -62.10
N HIS A 3 -13.39 -19.50 -61.28
CA HIS A 3 -13.66 -19.63 -59.84
C HIS A 3 -12.45 -20.26 -59.14
N ALA A 4 -11.86 -19.47 -58.26
CA ALA A 4 -10.82 -19.87 -57.31
C ALA A 4 -11.46 -20.53 -56.08
N MET A 5 -10.85 -21.60 -55.57
CA MET A 5 -11.11 -22.12 -54.22
C MET A 5 -9.85 -21.87 -53.37
N GLY A 6 -9.96 -20.94 -52.43
CA GLY A 6 -8.96 -20.75 -51.38
C GLY A 6 -9.23 -21.66 -50.18
N PRO A 7 -8.21 -22.03 -49.39
CA PRO A 7 -8.40 -22.81 -48.17
C PRO A 7 -8.90 -21.91 -47.02
N VAL A 8 -9.86 -22.43 -46.27
CA VAL A 8 -10.45 -21.79 -45.09
C VAL A 8 -9.62 -22.14 -43.85
N SER A 9 -8.96 -21.14 -43.26
CA SER A 9 -8.31 -21.20 -41.96
C SER A 9 -9.31 -20.85 -40.86
N HIS A 10 -9.67 -21.77 -39.96
CA HIS A 10 -10.29 -21.43 -38.67
C HIS A 10 -9.91 -22.45 -37.59
N GLY A 11 -8.75 -22.27 -36.98
CA GLY A 11 -8.38 -22.87 -35.69
C GLY A 11 -8.33 -21.77 -34.63
N GLY A 12 -9.48 -21.40 -34.08
CA GLY A 12 -9.59 -20.38 -33.04
C GLY A 12 -8.94 -20.85 -31.73
N SER A 13 -7.91 -20.14 -31.30
CA SER A 13 -7.36 -20.22 -29.95
C SER A 13 -8.38 -19.67 -28.95
N LEU A 14 -9.17 -20.57 -28.37
CA LEU A 14 -10.02 -20.32 -27.20
C LEU A 14 -9.34 -20.99 -26.00
N GLY A 15 -8.87 -20.22 -25.03
CA GLY A 15 -8.44 -20.83 -23.76
C GLY A 15 -7.75 -19.98 -22.70
N ALA A 16 -7.19 -18.81 -23.01
CA ALA A 16 -6.44 -18.05 -21.99
C ALA A 16 -7.32 -17.15 -21.08
N ARG A 17 -8.57 -16.86 -21.47
CA ARG A 17 -9.42 -15.89 -20.76
C ARG A 17 -10.45 -16.50 -19.80
N ALA A 18 -10.74 -17.80 -19.90
CA ALA A 18 -11.79 -18.43 -19.08
C ALA A 18 -11.32 -18.80 -17.65
N PHE A 19 -10.03 -19.04 -17.45
CA PHE A 19 -9.49 -19.48 -16.15
C PHE A 19 -9.04 -18.33 -15.23
N ASN A 20 -8.93 -17.11 -15.76
CA ASN A 20 -8.37 -16.00 -15.00
C ASN A 20 -9.40 -15.30 -14.08
N HIS A 21 -10.69 -15.37 -14.44
CA HIS A 21 -11.76 -14.79 -13.62
C HIS A 21 -12.05 -15.61 -12.37
N SER A 22 -12.08 -16.95 -12.49
CA SER A 22 -12.33 -17.84 -11.35
C SER A 22 -11.31 -17.70 -10.22
N ARG A 23 -10.02 -17.54 -10.57
CA ARG A 23 -8.95 -17.41 -9.57
C ARG A 23 -8.98 -16.05 -8.84
N ALA A 24 -9.38 -14.98 -9.53
CA ALA A 24 -9.52 -13.66 -8.91
C ALA A 24 -10.71 -13.66 -7.94
N ASP A 25 -11.83 -14.25 -8.35
CA ASP A 25 -13.02 -14.41 -7.50
C ASP A 25 -12.70 -15.27 -6.26
N ASP A 26 -11.95 -16.37 -6.42
CA ASP A 26 -11.52 -17.23 -5.31
C ASP A 26 -10.60 -16.49 -4.32
N ALA A 27 -9.73 -15.61 -4.82
CA ALA A 27 -8.82 -14.83 -3.99
C ALA A 27 -9.55 -13.75 -3.17
N GLU A 28 -10.50 -13.04 -3.78
CA GLU A 28 -11.33 -12.06 -3.05
C GLU A 28 -12.15 -12.75 -1.95
N VAL A 29 -12.73 -13.92 -2.24
CA VAL A 29 -13.51 -14.70 -1.27
C VAL A 29 -12.67 -15.11 -0.06
N GLU A 30 -11.46 -15.64 -0.27
CA GLU A 30 -10.60 -16.06 0.85
C GLU A 30 -10.10 -14.87 1.66
N TYR A 31 -9.73 -13.77 1.00
CA TYR A 31 -9.37 -12.52 1.67
C TYR A 31 -10.49 -12.01 2.57
N ASP A 32 -11.72 -11.93 2.04
CA ASP A 32 -12.88 -11.46 2.79
C ASP A 32 -13.21 -12.38 3.95
N ARG A 33 -13.13 -13.70 3.76
CA ARG A 33 -13.30 -14.69 4.83
C ARG A 33 -12.32 -14.46 5.98
N LEU A 34 -11.04 -14.24 5.68
CA LEU A 34 -10.02 -13.99 6.70
C LEU A 34 -10.26 -12.67 7.44
N ARG A 35 -10.64 -11.60 6.72
CA ARG A 35 -10.99 -10.31 7.33
C ARG A 35 -12.25 -10.42 8.19
N ASP A 36 -13.24 -11.20 7.79
CA ASP A 36 -14.46 -11.44 8.56
C ASP A 36 -14.20 -12.23 9.84
N LEU A 37 -13.32 -13.24 9.79
CA LEU A 37 -12.86 -13.94 10.98
C LEU A 37 -12.15 -12.98 11.95
N ALA A 38 -11.29 -12.09 11.45
CA ALA A 38 -10.65 -11.07 12.27
C ALA A 38 -11.68 -10.12 12.91
N ARG A 39 -12.69 -9.65 12.15
CA ARG A 39 -13.77 -8.80 12.67
C ARG A 39 -14.59 -9.51 13.75
N ALA A 40 -14.91 -10.79 13.55
CA ALA A 40 -15.63 -11.59 14.54
C ALA A 40 -14.85 -11.71 15.85
N GLU A 41 -13.55 -11.98 15.79
CA GLU A 41 -12.68 -12.03 16.97
C GLU A 41 -12.51 -10.64 17.63
N ALA A 42 -12.50 -9.56 16.84
CA ALA A 42 -12.49 -8.19 17.38
C ALA A 42 -13.76 -7.85 18.17
N SER A 43 -14.93 -8.30 17.71
CA SER A 43 -16.19 -8.14 18.45
C SER A 43 -16.17 -8.93 19.77
N LYS A 44 -15.70 -10.19 19.76
CA LYS A 44 -15.56 -11.00 20.97
C LYS A 44 -14.60 -10.38 21.97
N ARG A 45 -13.43 -9.92 21.51
CA ARG A 45 -12.45 -9.18 22.32
C ARG A 45 -13.10 -7.97 23.00
N SER A 46 -13.83 -7.17 22.24
CA SER A 46 -14.44 -5.94 22.75
C SER A 46 -15.51 -6.24 23.82
N ASN A 47 -16.30 -7.30 23.61
CA ASN A 47 -17.24 -7.78 24.63
C ASN A 47 -16.53 -8.26 25.91
N CYS A 48 -15.46 -9.02 25.79
CA CYS A 48 -14.69 -9.52 26.94
C CYS A 48 -14.10 -8.37 27.75
N PHE A 49 -13.50 -7.37 27.10
CA PHE A 49 -12.93 -6.22 27.80
C PHE A 49 -13.99 -5.31 28.44
N ALA A 50 -15.14 -5.11 27.80
CA ALA A 50 -16.26 -4.39 28.42
C ALA A 50 -16.72 -5.09 29.71
N ARG A 51 -16.99 -6.40 29.64
CA ARG A 51 -17.40 -7.20 30.80
C ARG A 51 -16.31 -7.29 31.87
N SER A 52 -15.05 -7.34 31.48
CA SER A 52 -13.90 -7.30 32.41
C SER A 52 -13.88 -6.00 33.20
N HIS A 53 -14.13 -4.87 32.53
CA HIS A 53 -14.22 -3.56 33.16
C HIS A 53 -15.43 -3.46 34.12
N ASP A 54 -16.58 -3.99 33.73
CA ASP A 54 -17.77 -4.03 34.58
C ASP A 54 -17.52 -4.87 35.85
N ALA A 55 -16.93 -6.06 35.70
CA ALA A 55 -16.58 -6.94 36.83
C ALA A 55 -15.58 -6.28 37.79
N TYR A 56 -14.58 -5.59 37.25
CA TYR A 56 -13.61 -4.84 38.06
C TYR A 56 -14.30 -3.72 38.85
N SER A 57 -15.21 -2.98 38.19
CA SER A 57 -15.98 -1.90 38.83
C SER A 57 -16.94 -2.41 39.91
N ALA A 58 -17.40 -3.65 39.80
CA ALA A 58 -18.19 -4.35 40.81
C ALA A 58 -17.36 -4.96 41.96
N GLY A 59 -16.02 -4.85 41.91
CA GLY A 59 -15.13 -5.43 42.91
C GLY A 59 -14.81 -6.91 42.72
N ASP A 60 -15.29 -7.55 41.65
CA ASP A 60 -14.96 -8.94 41.32
C ASP A 60 -13.69 -9.01 40.47
N GLY A 61 -12.54 -8.90 41.14
CA GLY A 61 -11.23 -8.96 40.50
C GLY A 61 -10.92 -10.31 39.83
N ALA A 62 -11.49 -11.41 40.34
CA ALA A 62 -11.26 -12.74 39.78
C ALA A 62 -11.97 -12.90 38.42
N ALA A 63 -13.25 -12.51 38.34
CA ALA A 63 -13.98 -12.48 37.08
C ALA A 63 -13.37 -11.48 36.09
N ALA A 64 -12.98 -10.29 36.56
CA ALA A 64 -12.32 -9.29 35.72
C ALA A 64 -11.05 -9.82 35.07
N LYS A 65 -10.20 -10.51 35.85
CA LYS A 65 -8.95 -11.10 35.34
C LYS A 65 -9.22 -12.18 34.30
N LYS A 66 -10.15 -13.11 34.58
CA LYS A 66 -10.51 -14.18 33.63
C LYS A 66 -11.00 -13.61 32.30
N LEU A 67 -11.90 -12.62 32.33
CA LEU A 67 -12.42 -11.96 31.13
C LEU A 67 -11.34 -11.17 30.37
N SER A 68 -10.38 -10.59 31.09
CA SER A 68 -9.22 -9.92 30.49
C SER A 68 -8.33 -10.91 29.74
N GLU A 69 -8.06 -12.08 30.33
CA GLU A 69 -7.29 -13.15 29.71
C GLU A 69 -7.98 -13.68 28.45
N GLU A 70 -9.29 -13.96 28.52
CA GLU A 70 -10.10 -14.36 27.35
C GLU A 70 -10.10 -13.27 26.26
N GLY A 71 -10.21 -11.99 26.63
CA GLY A 71 -10.10 -10.88 25.69
C GLY A 71 -8.73 -10.83 24.99
N LYS A 72 -7.64 -11.11 25.70
CA LYS A 72 -6.29 -11.19 25.11
C LYS A 72 -6.16 -12.36 24.12
N GLU A 73 -6.78 -13.50 24.39
CA GLU A 73 -6.82 -14.62 23.45
C GLU A 73 -7.54 -14.26 22.15
N HIS A 74 -8.70 -13.58 22.24
CA HIS A 74 -9.41 -13.08 21.07
C HIS A 74 -8.60 -12.00 20.32
N ALA A 75 -7.86 -11.16 21.03
CA ALA A 75 -6.95 -10.20 20.42
C ALA A 75 -5.85 -10.90 19.61
N ALA A 76 -5.23 -11.95 20.16
CA ALA A 76 -4.22 -12.73 19.48
C ALA A 76 -4.76 -13.41 18.21
N LYS A 77 -5.97 -14.00 18.27
CA LYS A 77 -6.64 -14.62 17.12
C LYS A 77 -6.98 -13.58 16.04
N MET A 78 -7.52 -12.42 16.41
CA MET A 78 -7.76 -11.33 15.47
C MET A 78 -6.46 -10.94 14.75
N THR A 79 -5.37 -10.72 15.48
CA THR A 79 -4.08 -10.36 14.88
C THR A 79 -3.59 -11.46 13.93
N ALA A 80 -3.74 -12.73 14.30
CA ALA A 80 -3.36 -13.85 13.45
C ALA A 80 -4.17 -13.92 12.15
N TYR A 81 -5.49 -13.66 12.19
CA TYR A 81 -6.33 -13.64 10.99
C TYR A 81 -6.06 -12.42 10.10
N ASN A 82 -5.86 -11.24 10.69
CA ASN A 82 -5.45 -10.05 9.92
C ASN A 82 -4.11 -10.28 9.22
N LYS A 83 -3.13 -10.87 9.94
CA LYS A 83 -1.85 -11.22 9.33
C LYS A 83 -2.01 -12.19 8.16
N GLN A 84 -2.83 -13.23 8.32
CA GLN A 84 -3.11 -14.18 7.22
C GLN A 84 -3.75 -13.48 6.02
N ALA A 85 -4.73 -12.59 6.24
CA ALA A 85 -5.36 -11.83 5.17
C ALA A 85 -4.36 -10.94 4.43
N SER A 86 -3.54 -10.20 5.18
CA SER A 86 -2.47 -9.34 4.69
C SER A 86 -1.44 -10.12 3.85
N ASP A 87 -0.90 -11.21 4.40
CA ASP A 87 0.08 -12.05 3.70
C ASP A 87 -0.52 -12.67 2.42
N PHE A 88 -1.80 -13.05 2.45
CA PHE A 88 -2.50 -13.65 1.32
C PHE A 88 -2.66 -12.65 0.18
N ILE A 89 -3.28 -11.50 0.43
CA ILE A 89 -3.56 -10.52 -0.63
C ILE A 89 -2.26 -9.88 -1.15
N PHE A 90 -1.28 -9.64 -0.27
CA PHE A 90 0.03 -9.16 -0.69
C PHE A 90 0.70 -10.13 -1.67
N ARG A 91 0.71 -11.44 -1.36
CA ARG A 91 1.27 -12.46 -2.23
C ARG A 91 0.51 -12.56 -3.55
N GLU A 92 -0.82 -12.54 -3.50
CA GLU A 92 -1.63 -12.60 -4.71
C GLU A 92 -1.39 -11.39 -5.60
N ASN A 93 -1.28 -10.18 -5.05
CA ASN A 93 -1.10 -8.95 -5.84
C ASN A 93 0.30 -8.81 -6.42
N ASN A 94 1.32 -9.30 -5.70
CA ASN A 94 2.72 -9.20 -6.08
C ASN A 94 3.28 -10.52 -6.65
N ALA A 95 2.39 -11.43 -7.07
CA ALA A 95 2.80 -12.67 -7.73
C ALA A 95 3.54 -12.39 -9.04
N ASP A 96 4.46 -13.29 -9.40
CA ASP A 96 5.29 -13.15 -10.59
C ASP A 96 4.46 -12.83 -11.84
N GLY A 97 4.81 -11.72 -12.50
CA GLY A 97 4.15 -11.25 -13.71
C GLY A 97 2.88 -10.42 -13.51
N LYS A 98 2.39 -10.21 -12.27
CA LYS A 98 1.26 -9.29 -12.02
C LYS A 98 1.70 -7.83 -11.98
N VAL A 99 2.84 -7.55 -11.39
CA VAL A 99 3.43 -6.21 -11.33
C VAL A 99 4.90 -6.24 -11.78
N PRO A 100 5.42 -5.14 -12.34
CA PRO A 100 6.86 -5.03 -12.63
C PRO A 100 7.74 -5.18 -11.39
N ALA A 101 9.00 -5.58 -11.57
CA ALA A 101 9.93 -5.83 -10.46
C ALA A 101 10.25 -4.58 -9.60
N ASP A 102 10.16 -3.39 -10.20
CA ASP A 102 10.31 -2.08 -9.56
C ASP A 102 8.99 -1.56 -8.94
N THR A 103 7.96 -2.41 -8.87
CA THR A 103 6.62 -2.05 -8.41
C THR A 103 6.22 -2.93 -7.22
N ILE A 104 5.48 -2.35 -6.29
CA ILE A 104 4.86 -3.05 -5.17
C ILE A 104 3.39 -2.65 -5.07
N ASP A 105 2.52 -3.65 -4.92
CA ASP A 105 1.09 -3.46 -4.78
C ASP A 105 0.63 -3.71 -3.35
N LEU A 106 0.10 -2.66 -2.72
CA LEU A 106 -0.40 -2.61 -1.35
C LEU A 106 -1.92 -2.48 -1.31
N HIS A 107 -2.63 -2.65 -2.43
CA HIS A 107 -4.08 -2.63 -2.39
C HIS A 107 -4.62 -3.78 -1.52
N GLY A 108 -5.69 -3.50 -0.76
CA GLY A 108 -6.26 -4.47 0.19
C GLY A 108 -5.55 -4.54 1.55
N GLN A 109 -4.40 -3.89 1.70
CA GLN A 109 -3.72 -3.78 2.99
C GLN A 109 -4.44 -2.80 3.93
N PHE A 110 -4.36 -3.05 5.23
CA PHE A 110 -4.65 -2.02 6.23
C PHE A 110 -3.48 -1.04 6.34
N VAL A 111 -3.72 0.12 6.96
CA VAL A 111 -2.77 1.23 6.95
C VAL A 111 -1.44 0.84 7.61
N GLU A 112 -1.51 0.18 8.75
CA GLU A 112 -0.36 -0.29 9.51
C GLU A 112 0.40 -1.39 8.74
N GLU A 113 -0.33 -2.33 8.13
CA GLU A 113 0.26 -3.39 7.30
C GLU A 113 1.00 -2.81 6.09
N ALA A 114 0.41 -1.82 5.41
CA ALA A 114 1.00 -1.18 4.24
C ALA A 114 2.25 -0.37 4.58
N GLU A 115 2.28 0.26 5.76
CA GLU A 115 3.44 0.97 6.27
C GLU A 115 4.65 0.05 6.45
N ASP A 116 4.47 -1.03 7.22
CA ASP A 116 5.56 -1.96 7.52
C ASP A 116 6.14 -2.54 6.22
N ILE A 117 5.25 -2.97 5.31
CA ILE A 117 5.63 -3.57 4.02
C ILE A 117 6.38 -2.56 3.13
N VAL A 118 5.90 -1.32 3.01
CA VAL A 118 6.55 -0.33 2.13
C VAL A 118 7.91 0.08 2.68
N GLU A 119 8.03 0.23 4.00
CA GLU A 119 9.30 0.55 4.64
C GLU A 119 10.34 -0.55 4.38
N GLU A 120 9.98 -1.82 4.56
CA GLU A 120 10.84 -2.96 4.27
C GLU A 120 11.22 -3.03 2.79
N ARG A 121 10.25 -2.86 1.88
CA ARG A 121 10.50 -2.88 0.43
C ARG A 121 11.45 -1.78 0.00
N ILE A 122 11.31 -0.57 0.55
CA ILE A 122 12.20 0.57 0.28
C ILE A 122 13.63 0.27 0.76
N LYS A 123 13.78 -0.25 2.00
CA LYS A 123 15.10 -0.64 2.54
C LYS A 123 15.77 -1.69 1.65
N TYR A 124 15.02 -2.71 1.25
CA TYR A 124 15.50 -3.75 0.33
C TYR A 124 15.91 -3.16 -1.03
N ALA A 125 15.07 -2.30 -1.62
CA ALA A 125 15.32 -1.66 -2.91
C ALA A 125 16.64 -0.87 -2.89
N ARG A 126 16.85 -0.08 -1.83
CA ARG A 126 18.09 0.69 -1.63
C ARG A 126 19.30 -0.22 -1.46
N SER A 127 19.17 -1.29 -0.67
CA SER A 127 20.27 -2.24 -0.45
C SER A 127 20.69 -3.00 -1.70
N THR A 128 19.79 -3.13 -2.67
CA THR A 128 20.03 -3.82 -3.96
C THR A 128 20.34 -2.86 -5.11
N GLY A 129 20.50 -1.56 -4.83
CA GLY A 129 20.87 -0.55 -5.83
C GLY A 129 19.74 -0.12 -6.77
N GLN A 130 18.48 -0.41 -6.45
CA GLN A 130 17.33 0.10 -7.21
C GLN A 130 17.26 1.63 -7.05
N THR A 131 16.92 2.31 -8.13
CA THR A 131 16.91 3.78 -8.18
C THR A 131 15.53 4.39 -7.88
N HIS A 132 14.46 3.62 -8.11
CA HIS A 132 13.09 4.04 -7.92
C HIS A 132 12.21 2.86 -7.50
N LEU A 133 11.02 3.17 -6.99
CA LEU A 133 9.98 2.22 -6.62
C LEU A 133 8.62 2.80 -6.97
N HIS A 134 7.77 2.02 -7.64
CA HIS A 134 6.36 2.33 -7.83
C HIS A 134 5.53 1.66 -6.75
N VAL A 135 4.68 2.42 -6.05
CA VAL A 135 3.86 1.91 -4.95
C VAL A 135 2.38 2.08 -5.32
N ILE A 136 1.69 0.98 -5.57
CA ILE A 136 0.25 0.96 -5.82
C ILE A 136 -0.46 0.90 -4.47
N VAL A 137 -1.24 1.93 -4.14
CA VAL A 137 -1.98 2.06 -2.87
C VAL A 137 -3.50 1.86 -3.04
N GLY A 138 -3.93 1.64 -4.29
CA GLY A 138 -5.34 1.46 -4.66
C GLY A 138 -6.14 2.75 -4.62
N LYS A 139 -7.31 2.78 -5.29
CA LYS A 139 -8.18 3.98 -5.39
C LYS A 139 -9.12 4.18 -4.19
N GLY A 140 -9.10 3.25 -3.23
CA GLY A 140 -9.98 3.31 -2.06
C GLY A 140 -11.37 2.70 -2.25
N ASN A 141 -11.71 2.14 -3.41
CA ASN A 141 -13.05 1.61 -3.71
C ASN A 141 -13.57 0.57 -2.70
N HIS A 142 -12.68 -0.24 -2.11
CA HIS A 142 -13.04 -1.28 -1.14
C HIS A 142 -12.79 -0.86 0.32
N SER A 143 -12.37 0.38 0.54
CA SER A 143 -12.17 0.90 1.90
C SER A 143 -13.50 1.38 2.50
N PRO A 144 -13.71 1.23 3.83
CA PRO A 144 -14.86 1.82 4.48
C PRO A 144 -14.93 3.33 4.23
N GLY A 145 -15.98 3.78 3.54
CA GLY A 145 -16.19 5.18 3.19
C GLY A 145 -15.45 5.67 1.94
N HIS A 146 -14.88 4.78 1.11
CA HIS A 146 -14.13 5.13 -0.10
C HIS A 146 -12.91 6.05 0.14
N ILE A 147 -12.31 5.99 1.33
CA ILE A 147 -11.18 6.83 1.72
C ILE A 147 -9.86 6.11 1.44
N GLN A 148 -9.02 6.71 0.60
CA GLN A 148 -7.65 6.24 0.35
C GLN A 148 -6.72 6.52 1.55
N LYS A 149 -6.80 5.67 2.58
CA LYS A 149 -6.02 5.84 3.83
C LYS A 149 -4.55 5.42 3.72
N ILE A 150 -4.21 4.57 2.75
CA ILE A 150 -2.83 4.07 2.58
C ILE A 150 -1.92 5.15 1.99
N LYS A 151 -2.41 5.93 1.01
CA LYS A 151 -1.63 7.00 0.37
C LYS A 151 -0.93 7.92 1.36
N PRO A 152 -1.62 8.61 2.28
CA PRO A 152 -0.97 9.53 3.22
C PRO A 152 0.05 8.82 4.12
N ARG A 153 -0.13 7.51 4.37
CA ARG A 153 0.83 6.74 5.16
C ARG A 153 2.11 6.45 4.41
N VAL A 154 2.02 6.04 3.14
CA VAL A 154 3.19 5.82 2.27
C VAL A 154 3.96 7.13 2.06
N GLU A 155 3.25 8.25 1.88
CA GLU A 155 3.86 9.58 1.79
C GLU A 155 4.68 9.91 3.04
N LYS A 156 4.11 9.63 4.23
CA LYS A 156 4.80 9.82 5.50
C LYS A 156 6.08 8.97 5.60
N VAL A 157 6.03 7.68 5.25
CA VAL A 157 7.23 6.82 5.25
C VAL A 157 8.31 7.37 4.32
N CYS A 158 7.93 7.86 3.14
CA CYS A 158 8.89 8.49 2.22
C CYS A 158 9.55 9.72 2.85
N GLN A 159 8.77 10.58 3.53
CA GLN A 159 9.30 11.76 4.22
C GLN A 159 10.24 11.39 5.37
N GLU A 160 9.87 10.40 6.20
CA GLU A 160 10.70 9.92 7.31
C GLU A 160 12.03 9.32 6.84
N LEU A 161 12.04 8.71 5.65
CA LEU A 161 13.24 8.17 5.02
C LEU A 161 14.01 9.18 4.17
N GLY A 162 13.56 10.45 4.09
CA GLY A 162 14.20 11.50 3.31
C GLY A 162 14.11 11.30 1.80
N LEU A 163 13.06 10.61 1.33
CA LEU A 163 12.85 10.27 -0.07
C LEU A 163 11.87 11.24 -0.73
N GLN A 164 12.19 11.63 -1.96
CA GLN A 164 11.26 12.40 -2.78
C GLN A 164 10.31 11.45 -3.51
N TYR A 165 9.04 11.85 -3.62
CA TYR A 165 8.03 11.09 -4.32
C TYR A 165 7.15 12.02 -5.18
N ASN A 166 6.58 11.47 -6.24
CA ASN A 166 5.54 12.12 -7.03
C ASN A 166 4.29 11.26 -7.04
N THR A 167 3.13 11.90 -7.16
CA THR A 167 1.85 11.20 -7.31
C THR A 167 1.07 11.85 -8.42
N GLU A 168 0.56 11.05 -9.36
CA GLU A 168 -0.44 11.54 -10.29
C GLU A 168 -1.81 11.54 -9.58
N PRO A 169 -2.59 12.64 -9.64
CA PRO A 169 -3.92 12.68 -9.06
C PRO A 169 -4.77 11.53 -9.61
N ASN A 170 -5.41 10.75 -8.73
CA ASN A 170 -6.37 9.68 -9.03
C ASN A 170 -5.84 8.34 -9.58
N GLU A 171 -4.53 8.18 -9.79
CA GLU A 171 -4.00 6.89 -10.27
C GLU A 171 -3.86 5.83 -9.16
N GLY A 172 -3.76 6.25 -7.90
CA GLY A 172 -3.52 5.32 -6.80
C GLY A 172 -2.12 4.70 -6.85
N VAL A 173 -1.16 5.38 -7.49
CA VAL A 173 0.24 4.97 -7.59
C VAL A 173 1.15 6.13 -7.14
N LEU A 174 2.18 5.82 -6.37
CA LEU A 174 3.24 6.74 -5.97
C LEU A 174 4.56 6.34 -6.63
N TYR A 175 5.29 7.34 -7.13
CA TYR A 175 6.60 7.19 -7.76
C TYR A 175 7.67 7.68 -6.79
N VAL A 176 8.44 6.77 -6.20
CA VAL A 176 9.42 7.08 -5.15
C VAL A 176 10.84 7.06 -5.72
N ASN A 177 11.63 8.13 -5.51
CA ASN A 177 13.06 8.12 -5.78
C ASN A 177 13.83 7.57 -4.58
N LEU A 178 14.63 6.54 -4.79
CA LEU A 178 15.42 5.88 -3.74
C LEU A 178 16.83 6.46 -3.55
N GLN A 179 17.27 7.33 -4.48
CA GLN A 179 18.60 7.95 -4.52
C GLN A 179 18.66 9.32 -3.83
N GLY A 180 17.54 9.83 -3.29
CA GLY A 180 17.48 11.14 -2.61
C GLY A 180 17.38 12.36 -3.56
N GLY A 181 17.22 12.13 -4.87
CA GLY A 181 16.95 13.16 -5.89
C GLY A 181 15.47 13.25 -6.29
N ALA A 182 15.14 14.02 -7.34
CA ALA A 182 13.76 14.19 -7.82
C ALA A 182 13.14 12.86 -8.35
N PRO A 183 11.85 12.57 -8.08
CA PRO A 183 11.16 11.35 -8.51
C PRO A 183 11.25 11.10 -10.01
N VAL A 184 11.77 9.91 -10.38
CA VAL A 184 11.81 9.45 -11.78
C VAL A 184 10.41 8.95 -12.13
N ARG A 185 9.74 9.66 -13.04
CA ARG A 185 8.49 9.18 -13.66
C ARG A 185 8.85 8.22 -14.81
N PRO A 186 8.08 7.14 -15.05
CA PRO A 186 8.25 6.36 -16.26
C PRO A 186 8.04 7.27 -17.48
N PRO A 187 8.76 7.02 -18.60
CA PRO A 187 8.57 7.82 -19.81
C PRO A 187 7.11 7.74 -20.25
N GLN A 188 6.39 8.87 -20.21
CA GLN A 188 5.09 8.97 -20.84
C GLN A 188 5.30 8.72 -22.34
N GLN A 189 4.73 7.63 -22.86
CA GLN A 189 4.68 7.38 -24.29
C GLN A 189 3.83 8.51 -24.91
N GLN A 190 4.50 9.53 -25.43
CA GLN A 190 3.86 10.51 -26.30
C GLN A 190 3.32 9.76 -27.52
N PRO A 191 2.05 9.99 -27.93
CA PRO A 191 1.54 9.43 -29.16
C PRO A 191 2.44 9.93 -30.30
N SER A 192 3.05 9.00 -31.03
CA SER A 192 3.87 9.32 -32.20
C SER A 192 2.99 9.87 -33.32
N GLY A 193 2.72 11.17 -33.30
CA GLY A 193 2.22 11.92 -34.44
C GLY A 193 3.40 12.30 -35.34
N GLY A 194 3.41 11.78 -36.57
CA GLY A 194 4.54 11.83 -37.48
C GLY A 194 4.95 13.22 -38.02
N GLN A 195 6.27 13.36 -38.15
CA GLN A 195 7.04 13.74 -39.35
C GLN A 195 6.78 15.10 -40.04
N GLY A 196 7.85 15.92 -40.05
CA GLY A 196 8.12 17.04 -40.97
C GLY A 196 8.44 18.34 -40.21
N GLY A 197 9.65 18.90 -40.11
CA GLY A 197 10.91 18.68 -40.79
C GLY A 197 11.25 19.82 -41.74
N TYR A 198 11.65 21.02 -41.27
CA TYR A 198 12.37 22.05 -42.06
C TYR A 198 13.19 22.98 -41.15
N GLN A 199 14.06 23.76 -41.79
CA GLN A 199 15.38 24.23 -41.40
C GLN A 199 15.42 25.76 -41.24
N GLY A 200 16.27 26.26 -40.31
CA GLY A 200 17.05 27.49 -40.49
C GLY A 200 16.49 28.82 -39.96
N GLY A 201 17.40 29.67 -39.45
CA GLY A 201 17.25 31.13 -39.50
C GLY A 201 17.54 31.89 -38.19
N GLN A 202 18.73 32.50 -38.11
CA GLN A 202 19.10 33.54 -37.15
C GLN A 202 18.33 34.86 -37.42
N GLY A 203 18.10 35.67 -36.39
CA GLY A 203 17.70 37.08 -36.55
C GLY A 203 17.23 37.74 -35.25
N ALA A 204 17.86 38.86 -34.89
CA ALA A 204 17.62 39.62 -33.67
C ALA A 204 16.98 41.00 -33.96
N TYR A 205 16.23 41.51 -32.96
CA TYR A 205 15.78 42.91 -32.71
C TYR A 205 14.59 43.50 -33.53
N PRO A 206 13.92 44.59 -33.08
CA PRO A 206 12.81 44.57 -32.11
C PRO A 206 11.57 45.37 -32.60
N GLY A 207 10.39 45.18 -32.02
CA GLY A 207 9.21 45.96 -32.45
C GLY A 207 8.05 45.88 -31.48
N GLY A 208 7.57 47.06 -31.05
CA GLY A 208 6.57 47.25 -30.02
C GLY A 208 5.17 46.74 -30.35
N GLY A 209 4.37 46.59 -29.30
CA GLY A 209 2.98 46.15 -29.36
C GLY A 209 2.31 46.34 -28.01
N GLN A 210 1.84 47.55 -27.80
CA GLN A 210 0.93 47.99 -26.74
C GLN A 210 -0.32 47.10 -26.71
N GLN A 211 -0.69 46.55 -25.56
CA GLN A 211 -2.08 46.25 -25.24
C GLN A 211 -2.35 46.18 -23.74
N GLN A 212 -3.53 46.65 -23.40
CA GLN A 212 -3.97 47.22 -22.15
C GLN A 212 -5.12 46.35 -21.61
N HIS A 213 -5.31 46.40 -20.28
CA HIS A 213 -6.48 46.02 -19.49
C HIS A 213 -6.70 44.56 -19.09
N GLY A 214 -6.76 44.36 -17.76
CA GLY A 214 -7.83 43.55 -17.16
C GLY A 214 -7.53 42.88 -15.81
N GLY A 215 -7.76 43.59 -14.71
CA GLY A 215 -8.34 43.01 -13.48
C GLY A 215 -7.45 42.28 -12.48
N GLN A 216 -6.80 43.03 -11.59
CA GLN A 216 -6.28 42.52 -10.31
C GLN A 216 -7.36 42.66 -9.22
N GLN A 217 -7.69 41.57 -8.53
CA GLN A 217 -8.31 41.61 -7.20
C GLN A 217 -7.42 40.86 -6.20
N GLN A 218 -7.19 41.54 -5.09
CA GLN A 218 -6.20 41.29 -4.06
C GLN A 218 -6.97 40.90 -2.79
N HIS A 219 -6.69 39.73 -2.21
CA HIS A 219 -7.01 39.46 -0.81
C HIS A 219 -5.84 38.71 -0.19
N GLY A 220 -5.06 39.43 0.62
CA GLY A 220 -4.07 38.88 1.53
C GLY A 220 -4.70 38.65 2.91
N GLY A 221 -4.39 37.51 3.51
CA GLY A 221 -4.64 37.21 4.92
C GLY A 221 -3.42 36.49 5.48
N GLN A 222 -2.67 37.17 6.36
CA GLN A 222 -1.51 36.67 7.07
C GLN A 222 -1.87 36.17 8.48
N GLN A 223 -0.98 35.30 8.98
CA GLN A 223 -0.94 34.52 10.22
C GLN A 223 -0.76 35.31 11.53
N GLN A 224 -1.13 34.69 12.66
CA GLN A 224 -0.26 34.21 13.78
C GLN A 224 -1.16 33.82 14.98
N GLY A 225 -1.11 32.60 15.54
CA GLY A 225 -0.16 32.07 16.56
C GLY A 225 -0.94 31.93 17.89
N GLY A 226 -0.84 30.97 18.81
CA GLY A 226 -0.05 29.76 19.04
C GLY A 226 -0.05 29.52 20.57
N GLN A 227 -0.27 28.28 21.07
CA GLN A 227 0.21 27.77 22.38
C GLN A 227 -0.21 26.30 22.57
N GLY A 228 0.70 25.46 23.09
CA GLY A 228 0.51 24.01 23.27
C GLY A 228 0.66 23.55 24.73
N GLN A 229 0.58 22.23 24.96
CA GLN A 229 1.16 21.55 26.12
C GLN A 229 1.27 20.01 25.93
N GLN A 230 2.25 19.43 26.63
CA GLN A 230 2.84 18.08 26.58
C GLN A 230 2.21 17.05 27.54
N GLN A 231 2.44 15.73 27.31
CA GLN A 231 2.98 14.73 28.27
C GLN A 231 3.18 13.34 27.59
N GLN A 232 4.41 12.78 27.52
CA GLN A 232 5.04 11.71 28.36
C GLN A 232 4.24 10.38 28.47
N GLY A 233 4.74 9.14 28.29
CA GLY A 233 6.09 8.56 28.16
C GLY A 233 6.18 7.27 29.02
N GLY A 234 6.51 6.09 28.44
CA GLY A 234 6.81 4.87 29.25
C GLY A 234 6.65 3.46 28.64
N GLN A 235 7.16 3.15 27.43
CA GLN A 235 7.03 1.79 26.82
C GLN A 235 8.36 1.06 26.50
N GLY A 236 9.52 1.66 26.76
CA GLY A 236 10.82 1.23 26.18
C GLY A 236 11.47 -0.05 26.73
N GLU A 237 10.99 -0.66 27.80
CA GLU A 237 11.67 -1.81 28.42
C GLU A 237 11.16 -3.18 27.89
N ILE A 238 9.93 -3.25 27.37
CA ILE A 238 9.35 -4.50 26.82
C ILE A 238 9.85 -4.75 25.38
N GLU A 239 10.15 -3.68 24.64
CA GLU A 239 10.62 -3.71 23.25
C GLU A 239 12.03 -4.32 23.10
N LYS A 240 12.89 -4.12 24.11
CA LYS A 240 14.26 -4.70 24.12
C LYS A 240 14.29 -6.22 24.35
N LEU A 241 13.25 -6.81 24.92
CA LEU A 241 13.19 -8.26 25.13
C LEU A 241 12.73 -9.01 23.87
N ALA A 242 11.87 -8.38 23.05
CA ALA A 242 11.38 -8.92 21.78
C ALA A 242 12.49 -9.03 20.71
N LEU A 243 13.38 -8.03 20.65
CA LEU A 243 14.50 -7.99 19.70
C LEU A 243 15.57 -9.09 19.93
N LYS A 244 15.64 -9.69 21.12
CA LYS A 244 16.59 -10.77 21.42
C LYS A 244 16.06 -12.18 21.12
N MET A 245 14.75 -12.31 20.88
CA MET A 245 14.08 -13.60 20.66
C MET A 245 13.83 -13.93 19.18
N LEU A 246 13.75 -12.92 18.30
CA LEU A 246 13.53 -13.08 16.85
C LEU A 246 14.50 -14.05 16.13
N PRO A 247 15.82 -14.00 16.33
CA PRO A 247 16.73 -14.88 15.58
C PRO A 247 16.66 -16.36 16.02
N LYS A 248 16.14 -16.65 17.21
CA LYS A 248 15.98 -18.03 17.72
C LYS A 248 14.74 -18.73 17.18
N ILE A 249 13.72 -17.97 16.77
CA ILE A 249 12.46 -18.50 16.25
C ILE A 249 12.62 -18.86 14.76
N LEU A 250 13.30 -18.01 13.98
CA LEU A 250 13.60 -18.28 12.57
C LEU A 250 14.48 -19.53 12.39
N GLN A 251 15.54 -19.71 13.19
CA GLN A 251 16.39 -20.91 13.12
C GLN A 251 15.71 -22.21 13.57
N LYS A 252 14.68 -22.13 14.44
CA LYS A 252 13.93 -23.33 14.87
C LYS A 252 12.90 -23.78 13.82
N LEU A 253 12.33 -22.85 13.06
CA LEU A 253 11.42 -23.17 11.97
C LEU A 253 12.17 -23.77 10.76
N GLU A 254 13.40 -23.31 10.51
CA GLU A 254 14.25 -23.86 9.44
C GLU A 254 14.73 -25.29 9.74
N LYS A 255 15.07 -25.60 11.00
CA LYS A 255 15.48 -26.96 11.41
C LYS A 255 14.32 -27.95 11.59
N ALA A 256 13.10 -27.48 11.81
CA ALA A 256 11.91 -28.35 11.89
C ALA A 256 11.39 -28.77 10.51
N CYS A 257 11.62 -27.97 9.46
CA CYS A 257 11.25 -28.32 8.07
C CYS A 257 12.25 -29.26 7.38
N CYS A 258 13.45 -29.48 7.92
CA CYS A 258 14.48 -30.33 7.30
C CYS A 258 14.65 -31.72 7.96
N VAL A 259 13.78 -32.13 8.89
CA VAL A 259 13.83 -33.48 9.54
C VAL A 259 12.60 -34.34 9.15
N MET A 260 11.83 -33.91 8.15
CA MET A 260 10.74 -34.69 7.54
C MET A 260 10.98 -34.86 6.03
N MET A 261 12.16 -35.36 5.67
CA MET A 261 12.44 -36.11 4.43
C MET A 261 13.51 -37.16 4.74
#